data_AF-F1A0V4-F1
#
_entry.id   AF-F1A0V4-F1
#
_cell.length_a   1.000
_cell.length_b   1.000
_cell.length_c   1.000
_cell.angle_alpha   90.00
_cell.angle_beta   90.00
_cell.angle_gamma   90.00
#
_symmetry.space_group_name_H-M   'P 1'
#
loop_
_entity.id
_entity.type
_entity.pdbx_description
1 polymer ?
#
loop_
_entity_poly.entity_id
_entity_poly.type
_entity_poly.pdbx_seq_one_letter_code
_entity_poly.pdbx_strand_id
1 'polypeptide(L)'
;MNIKTVSFKLPETINGEDLSEYSYIKAESPSPIKLIVVAGNPGIIDFYSDFIKILFLSLNGKYDIYSIGHLGHCGRIEKVFSVEEQIKHKELFLDYLLENDFKEGREDVKFILLGHSVGSYISLKVVNRYSDKFNFISVCNLFPTFKNLYDGLSPFIKMVVMRESTRSGFSTFLHYIPNLMRHAILRFILAENDSRISVNEKINYWSALNILYMAYTEALDIKEIDDECHNVFKSRLNQLLFIYGQTDNYTPKSFYQEMKDMYPNGNIEFASANIPHAFVLHHSKDIALRVSEWLKSNILNLEN
;
A
#
# COMPACT_ATOMS: atom_id res chain seq x y z
N MET A 1 1.31 -19.95 10.33
CA MET A 1 2.47 -19.30 9.69
C MET A 1 2.63 -17.93 10.34
N ASN A 2 3.82 -17.64 10.85
CA ASN A 2 4.04 -16.41 11.63
C ASN A 2 4.64 -15.34 10.72
N ILE A 3 3.84 -14.30 10.45
CA ILE A 3 4.37 -13.05 9.91
C ILE A 3 5.28 -12.44 10.98
N LYS A 4 6.46 -11.97 10.57
CA LYS A 4 7.38 -11.26 11.45
C LYS A 4 7.34 -9.77 11.13
N THR A 5 7.30 -8.94 12.16
CA THR A 5 7.43 -7.48 12.04
C THR A 5 8.84 -7.07 12.45
N VAL A 6 9.47 -6.21 11.65
CA VAL A 6 10.84 -5.72 11.86
C VAL A 6 10.83 -4.20 11.86
N SER A 7 11.39 -3.62 12.92
CA SER A 7 11.81 -2.23 12.92
C SER A 7 13.22 -2.12 12.35
N PHE A 8 13.43 -1.20 11.44
CA PHE A 8 14.71 -1.01 10.75
C PHE A 8 15.01 0.47 10.54
N LYS A 9 16.26 0.76 10.19
CA LYS A 9 16.70 2.11 9.82
C LYS A 9 16.82 2.21 8.30
N LEU A 10 16.26 3.27 7.74
CA LEU A 10 16.43 3.62 6.34
C LEU A 10 17.90 3.95 6.06
N PRO A 11 18.42 3.68 4.85
CA PRO A 11 19.78 4.06 4.45
C PRO A 11 20.03 5.59 4.49
N GLU A 12 18.97 6.38 4.36
CA GLU A 12 18.99 7.84 4.40
C GLU A 12 17.81 8.35 5.26
N THR A 13 17.97 9.49 5.94
CA THR A 13 16.87 10.10 6.71
C THR A 13 15.90 10.84 5.81
N ILE A 14 14.60 10.73 6.07
CA ILE A 14 13.55 11.58 5.48
C ILE A 14 13.10 12.56 6.55
N ASN A 15 13.32 13.85 6.33
CA ASN A 15 13.11 14.91 7.32
C ASN A 15 13.77 14.63 8.68
N GLY A 16 14.95 14.00 8.68
CA GLY A 16 15.67 13.63 9.89
C GLY A 16 15.14 12.40 10.63
N GLU A 17 14.22 11.65 10.04
CA GLU A 17 13.71 10.37 10.57
C GLU A 17 14.20 9.21 9.71
N ASP A 18 14.69 8.15 10.33
CA ASP A 18 15.18 6.93 9.67
C ASP A 18 14.44 5.66 10.13
N LEU A 19 13.69 5.71 11.22
CA LEU A 19 13.03 4.53 11.79
C LEU A 19 11.76 4.20 11.00
N SER A 20 11.67 2.96 10.54
CA SER A 20 10.49 2.44 9.88
C SER A 20 10.21 0.99 10.29
N GLU A 21 9.04 0.48 9.91
CA GLU A 21 8.62 -0.88 10.18
C GLU A 21 8.08 -1.54 8.91
N TYR A 22 8.42 -2.80 8.71
CA TYR A 22 7.81 -3.67 7.72
C TYR A 22 7.46 -5.01 8.35
N SER A 23 6.55 -5.75 7.72
CA SER A 23 6.33 -7.15 8.07
C SER A 23 6.64 -8.06 6.89
N TYR A 24 6.95 -9.32 7.15
CA TYR A 24 7.28 -10.26 6.09
C TYR A 24 6.89 -11.70 6.42
N ILE A 25 6.77 -12.49 5.35
CA ILE A 25 6.81 -13.95 5.35
C ILE A 25 7.83 -14.38 4.30
N LYS A 26 8.79 -15.24 4.70
CA LYS A 26 9.85 -15.74 3.80
C LYS A 26 9.41 -17.06 3.16
N ALA A 27 9.84 -17.27 1.92
CA ALA A 27 9.75 -18.55 1.24
C ALA A 27 10.62 -19.61 1.94
N GLU A 28 10.28 -20.89 1.75
CA GLU A 28 11.09 -22.00 2.27
C GLU A 28 12.40 -22.17 1.50
N SER A 29 12.43 -21.77 0.23
CA SER A 29 13.61 -21.79 -0.63
C SER A 29 13.88 -20.39 -1.19
N PRO A 30 15.15 -19.99 -1.37
CA PRO A 30 15.47 -18.71 -1.98
C PRO A 30 14.85 -18.55 -3.36
N SER A 31 14.18 -17.43 -3.60
CA SER A 31 13.67 -17.03 -4.91
C SER A 31 14.16 -15.61 -5.23
N PRO A 32 14.55 -15.30 -6.49
CA PRO A 32 14.91 -13.95 -6.88
C PRO A 32 13.71 -12.98 -6.83
N ILE A 33 12.47 -13.49 -6.88
CA ILE A 33 11.26 -12.66 -6.94
C ILE A 33 10.79 -12.30 -5.54
N LYS A 34 10.59 -11.00 -5.29
CA LYS A 34 10.12 -10.42 -4.02
C LYS A 34 8.82 -9.65 -4.24
N LEU A 35 7.79 -9.99 -3.48
CA LEU A 35 6.50 -9.30 -3.54
C LEU A 35 6.46 -8.25 -2.44
N ILE A 36 6.19 -7.00 -2.80
CA ILE A 36 6.16 -5.86 -1.89
C ILE A 36 4.76 -5.27 -1.86
N VAL A 37 4.05 -5.50 -0.77
CA VAL A 37 2.75 -4.88 -0.48
C VAL A 37 2.98 -3.46 0.03
N VAL A 38 2.54 -2.49 -0.76
CA VAL A 38 2.60 -1.06 -0.42
C VAL A 38 1.23 -0.64 0.08
N ALA A 39 1.16 -0.29 1.36
CA ALA A 39 -0.09 0.06 2.00
C ALA A 39 -0.76 1.30 1.36
N GLY A 40 -2.08 1.40 1.52
CA GLY A 40 -2.85 2.63 1.32
C GLY A 40 -2.86 3.51 2.58
N ASN A 41 -3.74 4.51 2.62
CA ASN A 41 -3.92 5.38 3.79
C ASN A 41 -5.16 4.95 4.60
N PRO A 42 -5.01 4.51 5.87
CA PRO A 42 -3.80 4.50 6.70
C PRO A 42 -2.78 3.39 6.36
N GLY A 43 -1.49 3.77 6.34
CA GLY A 43 -0.35 2.89 6.05
C GLY A 43 0.10 2.01 7.21
N ILE A 44 -0.83 1.26 7.82
CA ILE A 44 -0.55 0.35 8.94
C ILE A 44 -0.43 -1.08 8.40
N ILE A 45 0.74 -1.71 8.60
CA ILE A 45 1.07 -3.02 8.03
C ILE A 45 0.18 -4.16 8.53
N ASP A 46 -0.34 -4.05 9.75
CA ASP A 46 -1.15 -5.10 10.39
C ASP A 46 -2.46 -5.36 9.65
N PHE A 47 -3.00 -4.37 8.93
CA PHE A 47 -4.19 -4.55 8.08
C PHE A 47 -3.96 -5.56 6.94
N TYR A 48 -2.71 -5.78 6.52
CA TYR A 48 -2.38 -6.64 5.37
C TYR A 48 -1.99 -8.06 5.78
N SER A 49 -2.05 -8.39 7.08
CA SER A 49 -1.61 -9.68 7.61
C SER A 49 -2.34 -10.86 6.96
N ASP A 50 -3.67 -10.79 6.88
CA ASP A 50 -4.48 -11.85 6.26
C ASP A 50 -4.26 -11.92 4.75
N PHE A 51 -4.17 -10.78 4.07
CA PHE A 51 -3.87 -10.70 2.65
C PHE A 51 -2.55 -11.40 2.31
N ILE A 52 -1.49 -11.10 3.06
CA ILE A 52 -0.16 -11.67 2.83
C ILE A 52 -0.12 -13.17 3.13
N LYS A 53 -0.75 -13.62 4.23
CA LYS A 53 -0.84 -15.06 4.56
C LYS A 53 -1.53 -15.83 3.44
N ILE A 54 -2.67 -15.33 2.96
CA ILE A 54 -3.45 -16.00 1.92
C ILE A 54 -2.70 -15.97 0.59
N LEU A 55 -2.08 -14.84 0.23
CA LEU A 55 -1.30 -14.72 -1.00
C LEU A 55 -0.09 -15.67 -0.99
N PHE A 56 0.63 -15.74 0.14
CA PHE A 56 1.75 -16.66 0.31
C PHE A 56 1.34 -18.13 0.11
N LEU A 57 0.25 -18.55 0.76
CA LEU A 57 -0.31 -19.89 0.60
C LEU A 57 -0.78 -20.15 -0.84
N SER A 58 -1.42 -19.16 -1.46
CA SER A 58 -1.92 -19.26 -2.84
C SER A 58 -0.79 -19.35 -3.86
N LEU A 59 0.39 -18.82 -3.55
CA LEU A 59 1.63 -18.94 -4.32
C LEU A 59 2.51 -20.11 -3.88
N ASN A 60 1.95 -21.08 -3.13
CA ASN A 60 2.63 -22.29 -2.69
C ASN A 60 3.88 -22.03 -1.81
N GLY A 61 3.95 -20.88 -1.14
CA GLY A 61 5.06 -20.50 -0.28
C GLY A 61 6.40 -20.28 -1.01
N LYS A 62 6.37 -20.06 -2.33
CA LYS A 62 7.57 -19.96 -3.17
C LYS A 62 8.30 -18.61 -3.13
N TYR A 63 7.63 -17.54 -2.71
CA TYR A 63 8.15 -16.18 -2.81
C TYR A 63 8.12 -15.45 -1.47
N ASP A 64 9.14 -14.64 -1.22
CA ASP A 64 9.14 -13.73 -0.09
C ASP A 64 8.09 -12.64 -0.31
N ILE A 65 7.27 -12.38 0.70
CA ILE A 65 6.27 -11.31 0.66
C ILE A 65 6.51 -10.36 1.84
N TYR A 66 6.61 -9.08 1.52
CA TYR A 66 6.83 -7.98 2.45
C TYR A 66 5.61 -7.05 2.47
N SER A 67 5.29 -6.47 3.62
CA SER A 67 4.36 -5.35 3.78
C SER A 67 5.11 -4.15 4.30
N ILE A 68 5.03 -3.02 3.61
CA ILE A 68 5.62 -1.77 4.06
C ILE A 68 4.51 -0.74 4.31
N GLY A 69 4.56 -0.13 5.50
CA GLY A 69 3.64 0.91 5.92
C GLY A 69 4.01 2.28 5.38
N HIS A 70 3.52 3.32 6.04
CA HIS A 70 3.88 4.71 5.76
C HIS A 70 4.62 5.32 6.96
N LEU A 71 5.63 6.15 6.68
CA LEU A 71 6.34 6.87 7.74
C LEU A 71 5.35 7.73 8.53
N GLY A 72 5.49 7.70 9.86
CA GLY A 72 4.62 8.44 10.77
C GLY A 72 3.23 7.83 10.99
N HIS A 73 2.80 6.80 10.24
CA HIS A 73 1.51 6.13 10.48
C HIS A 73 1.56 5.12 11.64
N CYS A 74 2.76 4.77 12.08
CA CYS A 74 3.04 3.94 13.24
C CYS A 74 4.19 4.55 14.06
N GLY A 75 4.23 4.25 15.36
CA GLY A 75 5.30 4.73 16.25
C GLY A 75 5.11 6.18 16.73
N ARG A 76 6.15 6.74 17.35
CA ARG A 76 6.15 8.09 17.94
C ARG A 76 7.08 9.02 17.15
N ILE A 77 6.77 9.24 15.88
CA ILE A 77 7.49 10.19 15.04
C ILE A 77 6.77 11.54 15.12
N GLU A 78 7.42 12.56 15.67
CA GLU A 78 6.83 13.88 15.90
C GLU A 78 6.90 14.79 14.67
N LYS A 79 6.67 14.21 13.48
CA LYS A 79 6.71 14.87 12.18
C LYS A 79 5.63 14.33 11.28
N VAL A 80 5.27 15.10 10.26
CA VAL A 80 4.30 14.71 9.24
C VAL A 80 4.99 14.47 7.89
N PHE A 81 4.47 13.53 7.11
CA PHE A 81 5.04 13.16 5.83
C PHE A 81 4.00 13.18 4.71
N SER A 82 4.35 13.82 3.62
CA SER A 82 3.62 13.95 2.36
C SER A 82 3.70 12.68 1.51
N VAL A 83 2.83 12.56 0.50
CA VAL A 83 2.91 11.48 -0.49
C VAL A 83 4.28 11.40 -1.17
N GLU A 84 4.91 12.52 -1.48
CA GLU A 84 6.25 12.56 -2.09
C GLU A 84 7.33 11.96 -1.19
N GLU A 85 7.31 12.29 0.11
CA GLU A 85 8.20 11.68 1.10
C GLU A 85 7.90 10.20 1.29
N GLN A 86 6.62 9.81 1.18
CA GLN A 86 6.25 8.40 1.16
C GLN A 86 6.78 7.68 -0.08
N ILE A 87 6.92 8.31 -1.25
CA ILE A 87 7.54 7.69 -2.44
C ILE A 87 9.02 7.42 -2.20
N LYS A 88 9.75 8.44 -1.73
CA LYS A 88 11.18 8.29 -1.35
C LYS A 88 11.38 7.21 -0.30
N HIS A 89 10.46 7.11 0.67
CA HIS A 89 10.48 6.06 1.70
C HIS A 89 10.45 4.64 1.10
N LYS A 90 9.66 4.38 0.05
CA LYS A 90 9.58 3.03 -0.54
C LYS A 90 10.84 2.72 -1.33
N GLU A 91 11.46 3.71 -1.97
CA GLU A 91 12.77 3.53 -2.60
C GLU A 91 13.84 3.13 -1.58
N LEU A 92 13.96 3.88 -0.48
CA LEU A 92 14.91 3.58 0.59
C LEU A 92 14.67 2.22 1.26
N PHE A 93 13.41 1.76 1.31
CA PHE A 93 13.09 0.42 1.77
C PHE A 93 13.60 -0.66 0.81
N LEU A 94 13.45 -0.48 -0.50
CA LEU A 94 13.97 -1.43 -1.49
C LEU A 94 15.51 -1.49 -1.45
N ASP A 95 16.18 -0.36 -1.27
CA ASP A 95 17.63 -0.32 -1.00
C ASP A 95 18.01 -1.13 0.22
N TYR A 96 17.33 -0.89 1.34
CA TYR A 96 17.57 -1.60 2.58
C TYR A 96 17.49 -3.12 2.36
N LEU A 97 16.48 -3.60 1.63
CA LEU A 97 16.35 -5.02 1.31
C LEU A 97 17.52 -5.54 0.45
N LEU A 98 17.92 -4.81 -0.58
CA LEU A 98 19.06 -5.21 -1.42
C LEU A 98 20.39 -5.21 -0.67
N GLU A 99 20.59 -4.30 0.29
CA GLU A 99 21.85 -4.18 1.01
C GLU A 99 21.96 -5.11 2.22
N ASN A 100 20.84 -5.48 2.84
CA ASN A 100 20.82 -6.25 4.08
C ASN A 100 20.27 -7.67 3.89
N ASP A 101 19.12 -7.81 3.23
CA ASP A 101 18.44 -9.10 3.08
C ASP A 101 18.94 -9.89 1.86
N PHE A 102 19.36 -9.19 0.80
CA PHE A 102 19.66 -9.77 -0.52
C PHE A 102 20.97 -9.28 -1.12
N LYS A 103 21.94 -8.96 -0.26
CA LYS A 103 23.25 -8.45 -0.68
C LYS A 103 23.95 -9.40 -1.65
N GLU A 104 23.90 -10.69 -1.34
CA GLU A 104 24.35 -11.76 -2.22
C GLU A 104 23.25 -12.04 -3.25
N GLY A 105 23.54 -11.78 -4.53
CA GLY A 105 22.54 -11.95 -5.61
C GLY A 105 21.63 -10.74 -5.85
N ARG A 106 21.98 -9.55 -5.35
CA ARG A 106 21.20 -8.31 -5.55
C ARG A 106 20.85 -8.01 -7.02
N GLU A 107 21.71 -8.42 -7.96
CA GLU A 107 21.53 -8.20 -9.39
C GLU A 107 20.40 -9.06 -9.99
N ASP A 108 20.10 -10.20 -9.35
CA ASP A 108 19.06 -11.13 -9.78
C ASP A 108 17.69 -10.81 -9.17
N VAL A 109 17.64 -9.94 -8.15
CA VAL A 109 16.42 -9.62 -7.42
C VAL A 109 15.43 -8.91 -8.33
N LYS A 110 14.20 -9.43 -8.37
CA LYS A 110 13.06 -8.89 -9.14
C LYS A 110 11.94 -8.51 -8.19
N PHE A 111 11.41 -7.30 -8.33
CA PHE A 111 10.32 -6.81 -7.50
C PHE A 111 8.98 -6.86 -8.22
N ILE A 112 7.96 -7.31 -7.47
CA ILE A 112 6.54 -7.17 -7.81
C ILE A 112 5.92 -6.26 -6.76
N LEU A 113 5.37 -5.12 -7.17
CA LEU A 113 4.71 -4.20 -6.24
C LEU A 113 3.20 -4.48 -6.22
N LEU A 114 2.62 -4.53 -5.02
CA LEU A 114 1.20 -4.73 -4.76
C LEU A 114 0.69 -3.49 -4.02
N GLY A 115 0.31 -2.46 -4.77
CA GLY A 115 -0.13 -1.20 -4.20
C GLY A 115 -1.62 -1.22 -3.88
N HIS A 116 -2.01 -0.84 -2.67
CA HIS A 116 -3.43 -0.65 -2.31
C HIS A 116 -3.76 0.84 -2.24
N SER A 117 -4.85 1.29 -2.87
CA SER A 117 -5.30 2.69 -2.81
C SER A 117 -4.18 3.65 -3.26
N VAL A 118 -3.82 4.66 -2.46
CA VAL A 118 -2.66 5.55 -2.70
C VAL A 118 -1.34 4.78 -2.82
N GLY A 119 -1.22 3.59 -2.22
CA GLY A 119 -0.08 2.70 -2.41
C GLY A 119 0.11 2.27 -3.87
N SER A 120 -0.95 2.25 -4.69
CA SER A 120 -0.84 2.05 -6.14
C SER A 120 -0.13 3.22 -6.80
N TYR A 121 -0.55 4.45 -6.50
CA TYR A 121 0.07 5.67 -7.02
C TYR A 121 1.55 5.74 -6.62
N ILE A 122 1.85 5.51 -5.35
CA ILE A 122 3.22 5.43 -4.83
C ILE A 122 4.04 4.37 -5.59
N SER A 123 3.48 3.17 -5.80
CA SER A 123 4.17 2.09 -6.51
C SER A 123 4.52 2.48 -7.95
N LEU A 124 3.60 3.11 -8.67
CA LEU A 124 3.87 3.57 -10.05
C LEU A 124 4.93 4.66 -10.10
N LYS A 125 4.94 5.58 -9.14
CA LYS A 125 5.98 6.61 -9.01
C LYS A 125 7.34 5.99 -8.74
N VAL A 126 7.41 5.01 -7.84
CA VAL A 126 8.65 4.26 -7.57
C VAL A 126 9.14 3.56 -8.84
N VAL A 127 8.24 2.89 -9.60
CA VAL A 127 8.62 2.25 -10.86
C VAL A 127 9.12 3.26 -11.89
N ASN A 128 8.42 4.38 -12.08
CA ASN A 128 8.81 5.40 -13.06
C ASN A 128 10.18 6.00 -12.73
N ARG A 129 10.44 6.34 -11.47
CA ARG A 129 11.63 7.07 -11.03
C ARG A 129 12.85 6.20 -10.79
N TYR A 130 12.66 4.90 -10.51
CA TYR A 130 13.74 4.02 -10.05
C TYR A 130 13.87 2.72 -10.85
N SER A 131 13.31 2.65 -12.07
CA SER A 131 13.49 1.49 -12.98
C SER A 131 14.94 1.25 -13.39
N ASP A 132 15.81 2.26 -13.37
CA ASP A 132 17.25 2.11 -13.65
C ASP A 132 18.01 1.48 -12.47
N LYS A 133 17.40 1.52 -11.28
CA LYS A 133 18.01 1.07 -10.02
C LYS A 133 17.48 -0.29 -9.56
N PHE A 134 16.20 -0.57 -9.80
CA PHE A 134 15.54 -1.80 -9.37
C PHE A 134 14.86 -2.51 -10.54
N ASN A 135 14.92 -3.84 -10.55
CA ASN A 135 14.27 -4.65 -11.56
C ASN A 135 12.79 -4.92 -11.19
N PHE A 136 11.89 -4.07 -11.68
CA PHE A 136 10.45 -4.29 -11.55
C PHE A 136 9.91 -5.15 -12.68
N ILE A 137 9.26 -6.26 -12.33
CA ILE A 137 8.64 -7.17 -13.30
C ILE A 137 7.12 -7.06 -13.35
N SER A 138 6.49 -6.44 -12.33
CA SER A 138 5.05 -6.22 -12.31
C SER A 138 4.60 -5.21 -11.23
N VAL A 139 3.46 -4.56 -11.48
CA VAL A 139 2.67 -3.86 -10.45
C VAL A 139 1.21 -4.32 -10.48
N CYS A 140 0.71 -4.74 -9.32
CA CYS A 140 -0.71 -4.98 -9.08
C CYS A 140 -1.31 -3.77 -8.33
N ASN A 141 -2.18 -3.04 -9.02
CA ASN A 141 -2.86 -1.86 -8.53
C ASN A 141 -4.23 -2.28 -7.96
N LEU A 142 -4.34 -2.31 -6.64
CA LEU A 142 -5.50 -2.82 -5.91
C LEU A 142 -6.33 -1.63 -5.42
N PHE A 143 -7.52 -1.45 -5.99
CA PHE A 143 -8.42 -0.32 -5.71
C PHE A 143 -7.70 1.04 -5.86
N PRO A 144 -7.04 1.29 -7.00
CA PRO A 144 -6.07 2.38 -7.13
C PRO A 144 -6.70 3.77 -7.13
N THR A 145 -6.03 4.71 -6.49
CA THR A 145 -6.44 6.12 -6.45
C THR A 145 -5.47 6.96 -7.30
N PHE A 146 -5.80 7.20 -8.57
CA PHE A 146 -4.98 8.01 -9.49
C PHE A 146 -5.60 9.36 -9.85
N LYS A 147 -6.81 9.67 -9.33
CA LYS A 147 -7.57 10.87 -9.68
C LYS A 147 -8.63 11.18 -8.62
N ASN A 148 -8.84 12.45 -8.33
CA ASN A 148 -9.99 13.04 -7.61
C ASN A 148 -10.58 12.22 -6.44
N LEU A 149 -9.71 11.69 -5.57
CA LEU A 149 -10.12 10.86 -4.44
C LEU A 149 -11.10 11.58 -3.48
N TYR A 150 -10.98 12.90 -3.38
CA TYR A 150 -11.67 13.70 -2.37
C TYR A 150 -12.93 14.39 -2.89
N ASP A 151 -13.18 14.41 -4.20
CA ASP A 151 -14.33 15.15 -4.75
C ASP A 151 -15.67 14.58 -4.29
N GLY A 152 -15.77 13.26 -4.17
CA GLY A 152 -16.96 12.54 -3.67
C GLY A 152 -17.10 12.51 -2.15
N LEU A 153 -16.14 13.03 -1.38
CA LEU A 153 -16.18 12.96 0.08
C LEU A 153 -17.02 14.07 0.70
N SER A 154 -17.58 13.77 1.88
CA SER A 154 -18.46 14.70 2.60
C SER A 154 -17.76 16.03 2.91
N PRO A 155 -18.51 17.16 2.96
CA PRO A 155 -17.94 18.45 3.34
C PRO A 155 -17.20 18.45 4.67
N PHE A 156 -17.64 17.61 5.63
CA PHE A 156 -16.96 17.43 6.90
C PHE A 156 -15.56 16.83 6.73
N ILE A 157 -15.42 15.77 5.92
CA ILE A 157 -14.11 15.15 5.66
C ILE A 157 -13.19 16.15 4.95
N LYS A 158 -13.70 16.87 3.94
CA LYS A 158 -12.95 17.94 3.26
C LYS A 158 -12.49 19.01 4.26
N MET A 159 -13.37 19.44 5.16
CA MET A 159 -13.02 20.42 6.20
C MET A 159 -11.89 19.89 7.10
N VAL A 160 -12.02 18.67 7.63
CA VAL A 160 -11.02 18.06 8.52
C VAL A 160 -9.66 17.96 7.84
N VAL A 161 -9.63 17.49 6.58
CA VAL A 161 -8.39 17.26 5.82
C VAL A 161 -7.76 18.56 5.34
N MET A 162 -8.53 19.54 4.85
CA MET A 162 -7.97 20.70 4.14
C MET A 162 -7.41 21.80 5.04
N ARG A 163 -7.78 21.86 6.33
CA ARG A 163 -7.29 22.89 7.26
C ARG A 163 -6.36 22.29 8.31
N GLU A 164 -5.22 22.91 8.51
CA GLU A 164 -4.22 22.44 9.48
C GLU A 164 -4.77 22.38 10.91
N SER A 165 -5.47 23.44 11.35
CA SER A 165 -6.06 23.49 12.69
C SER A 165 -7.10 22.39 12.94
N THR A 166 -7.87 22.00 11.93
CA THR A 166 -8.84 20.91 12.05
C THR A 166 -8.19 19.54 12.00
N ARG A 167 -7.11 19.36 11.22
CA ARG A 167 -6.31 18.12 11.25
C ARG A 167 -5.73 17.90 12.63
N SER A 168 -5.10 18.91 13.21
CA SER A 168 -4.53 18.83 14.56
C SER A 168 -5.62 18.59 15.60
N GLY A 169 -6.71 19.36 15.57
CA GLY A 169 -7.83 19.19 16.50
C GLY A 169 -8.48 17.79 16.42
N PHE A 170 -8.69 17.26 15.21
CA PHE A 170 -9.24 15.91 15.03
C PHE A 170 -8.25 14.82 15.46
N SER A 171 -6.95 15.03 15.25
CA SER A 171 -5.90 14.12 15.72
C SER A 171 -5.83 14.09 17.24
N THR A 172 -6.00 15.25 17.91
CA THR A 172 -6.13 15.34 19.36
C THR A 172 -7.36 14.58 19.84
N PHE A 173 -8.51 14.77 19.19
CA PHE A 173 -9.73 14.02 19.50
C PHE A 173 -9.51 12.51 19.38
N LEU A 174 -8.95 12.04 18.26
CA LEU A 174 -8.63 10.63 18.05
C LEU A 174 -7.68 10.11 19.13
N HIS A 175 -6.66 10.89 19.52
CA HIS A 175 -5.69 10.53 20.56
C HIS A 175 -6.31 10.30 21.94
N TYR A 176 -7.41 10.99 22.26
CA TYR A 176 -8.11 10.83 23.54
C TYR A 176 -9.31 9.89 23.50
N ILE A 177 -9.60 9.25 22.36
CA ILE A 177 -10.63 8.19 22.33
C ILE A 177 -10.23 7.08 23.33
N PRO A 178 -11.10 6.74 24.30
CA PRO A 178 -10.82 5.71 25.29
C PRO A 178 -10.41 4.38 24.63
N ASN A 179 -9.39 3.71 25.19
CA ASN A 179 -8.88 2.44 24.67
C ASN A 179 -9.98 1.39 24.51
N LEU A 180 -10.98 1.37 25.40
CA LEU A 180 -12.11 0.44 25.31
C LEU A 180 -12.91 0.63 24.01
N MET A 181 -13.10 1.87 23.56
CA MET A 181 -13.79 2.20 22.31
C MET A 181 -12.92 1.86 21.09
N ARG A 182 -11.61 2.17 21.14
CA ARG A 182 -10.69 1.78 20.05
C ARG A 182 -10.61 0.27 19.89
N HIS A 183 -10.48 -0.47 20.98
CA HIS A 183 -10.48 -1.94 20.95
C HIS A 183 -11.80 -2.49 20.44
N ALA A 184 -12.94 -1.89 20.79
CA ALA A 184 -14.23 -2.29 20.23
C ALA A 184 -14.25 -2.10 18.71
N ILE A 185 -13.78 -0.96 18.20
CA ILE A 185 -13.69 -0.69 16.75
C ILE A 185 -12.72 -1.66 16.07
N LEU A 186 -11.52 -1.85 16.63
CA LEU A 186 -10.50 -2.74 16.06
C LEU A 186 -10.94 -4.21 16.07
N ARG A 187 -11.80 -4.63 17.00
CA ARG A 187 -12.41 -5.98 16.98
C ARG A 187 -13.26 -6.22 15.74
N PHE A 188 -13.91 -5.18 15.22
CA PHE A 188 -14.67 -5.28 13.99
C PHE A 188 -13.80 -5.20 12.74
N ILE A 189 -12.57 -4.69 12.83
CA ILE A 189 -11.70 -4.39 11.67
C ILE A 189 -10.63 -5.47 11.45
N LEU A 190 -10.03 -5.95 12.54
CA LEU A 190 -8.95 -6.94 12.52
C LEU A 190 -9.44 -8.24 13.15
N ALA A 191 -9.16 -9.38 12.55
CA ALA A 191 -9.55 -10.68 13.11
C ALA A 191 -8.64 -11.12 14.27
N GLU A 192 -7.33 -10.89 14.13
CA GLU A 192 -6.33 -11.37 15.09
C GLU A 192 -6.17 -10.43 16.30
N ASN A 193 -6.14 -11.00 17.51
CA ASN A 193 -5.98 -10.24 18.74
C ASN A 193 -4.65 -9.49 18.81
N ASP A 194 -3.57 -10.10 18.33
CA ASP A 194 -2.23 -9.50 18.36
C ASP A 194 -2.16 -8.28 17.43
N SER A 195 -2.74 -8.37 16.23
CA SER A 195 -2.88 -7.22 15.32
C SER A 195 -3.72 -6.11 15.95
N ARG A 196 -4.83 -6.44 16.65
CA ARG A 196 -5.65 -5.42 17.35
C ARG A 196 -4.87 -4.68 18.43
N ILE A 197 -4.07 -5.40 19.22
CA ILE A 197 -3.25 -4.81 20.28
C ILE A 197 -2.19 -3.92 19.64
N SER A 198 -1.47 -4.42 18.63
CA SER A 198 -0.42 -3.69 17.93
C SER A 198 -0.94 -2.38 17.31
N VAL A 199 -2.06 -2.44 16.57
CA VAL A 199 -2.66 -1.24 15.97
C VAL A 199 -3.13 -0.26 17.03
N ASN A 200 -3.70 -0.73 18.15
CA ASN A 200 -4.13 0.16 19.22
C ASN A 200 -2.97 0.92 19.86
N GLU A 201 -1.81 0.27 20.04
CA GLU A 201 -0.60 0.88 20.57
C GLU A 201 0.05 1.86 19.59
N LYS A 202 -0.09 1.63 18.28
CA LYS A 202 0.44 2.48 17.21
C LYS A 202 -0.37 3.76 17.01
N ILE A 203 -1.67 3.76 17.31
CA ILE A 203 -2.54 4.93 17.13
C ILE A 203 -2.34 5.97 18.26
N ASN A 204 -1.66 7.05 17.91
CA ASN A 204 -1.49 8.25 18.72
C ASN A 204 -1.76 9.54 17.91
N TYR A 205 -1.62 10.70 18.56
CA TYR A 205 -1.81 12.02 17.94
C TYR A 205 -1.03 12.16 16.62
N TRP A 206 0.27 11.84 16.64
CA TRP A 206 1.14 11.98 15.48
C TRP A 206 0.79 11.02 14.35
N SER A 207 0.39 9.79 14.68
CA SER A 207 -0.10 8.86 13.66
C SER A 207 -1.39 9.32 12.99
N ALA A 208 -2.35 9.82 13.78
CA ALA A 208 -3.58 10.38 13.25
C ALA A 208 -3.30 11.63 12.40
N LEU A 209 -2.39 12.48 12.85
CA LEU A 209 -1.99 13.68 12.12
C LEU A 209 -1.31 13.32 10.79
N ASN A 210 -0.47 12.29 10.76
CA ASN A 210 0.15 11.79 9.53
C ASN A 210 -0.90 11.25 8.55
N ILE A 211 -1.84 10.43 9.02
CA ILE A 211 -2.95 9.91 8.19
C ILE A 211 -3.71 11.05 7.52
N LEU A 212 -4.04 12.10 8.28
CA LEU A 212 -4.78 13.26 7.78
C LEU A 212 -3.92 14.20 6.91
N TYR A 213 -2.64 14.35 7.23
CA TYR A 213 -1.71 15.17 6.45
C TYR A 213 -1.40 14.50 5.11
N MET A 214 -1.17 13.19 5.10
CA MET A 214 -1.02 12.42 3.87
C MET A 214 -2.28 12.53 3.03
N ALA A 215 -3.47 12.38 3.62
CA ALA A 215 -4.75 12.59 2.93
C ALA A 215 -4.88 14.00 2.32
N TYR A 216 -4.34 15.02 3.01
CA TYR A 216 -4.30 16.38 2.48
C TYR A 216 -3.37 16.50 1.26
N THR A 217 -2.17 15.91 1.33
CA THR A 217 -1.25 15.92 0.19
C THR A 217 -1.76 15.07 -0.98
N GLU A 218 -2.41 13.94 -0.71
CA GLU A 218 -3.12 13.14 -1.72
C GLU A 218 -4.16 14.00 -2.48
N ALA A 219 -4.96 14.79 -1.76
CA ALA A 219 -5.95 15.68 -2.37
C ALA A 219 -5.35 16.80 -3.22
N LEU A 220 -4.12 17.23 -2.91
CA LEU A 220 -3.43 18.28 -3.66
C LEU A 220 -2.71 17.74 -4.90
N ASP A 221 -2.07 16.59 -4.75
CA ASP A 221 -1.14 16.02 -5.73
C ASP A 221 -1.87 15.08 -6.72
N ILE A 222 -2.86 14.32 -6.26
CA ILE A 222 -3.53 13.26 -7.04
C ILE A 222 -4.88 13.76 -7.58
N LYS A 223 -4.81 14.77 -8.43
CA LYS A 223 -6.00 15.35 -9.08
C LYS A 223 -6.38 14.63 -10.37
N GLU A 224 -5.38 14.23 -11.15
CA GLU A 224 -5.53 13.53 -12.41
C GLU A 224 -4.41 12.50 -12.53
N ILE A 225 -4.54 11.58 -13.48
CA ILE A 225 -3.44 10.68 -13.81
C ILE A 225 -2.31 11.52 -14.40
N ASP A 226 -1.16 11.55 -13.74
CA ASP A 226 -0.04 12.36 -14.19
C ASP A 226 0.88 11.65 -15.19
N ASP A 227 1.82 12.41 -15.73
CA ASP A 227 2.75 11.96 -16.77
C ASP A 227 3.59 10.75 -16.33
N GLU A 228 3.99 10.67 -15.06
CA GLU A 228 4.77 9.53 -14.56
C GLU A 228 3.95 8.24 -14.59
N CYS A 229 2.67 8.32 -14.17
CA CYS A 229 1.75 7.19 -14.26
C CYS A 229 1.52 6.80 -15.72
N HIS A 230 1.26 7.79 -16.60
CA HIS A 230 1.09 7.55 -18.03
C HIS A 230 2.32 6.92 -18.68
N ASN A 231 3.54 7.30 -18.27
CA ASN A 231 4.78 6.70 -18.77
C ASN A 231 4.86 5.21 -18.45
N VAL A 232 4.52 4.82 -17.21
CA VAL A 232 4.48 3.41 -16.79
C VAL A 232 3.37 2.65 -17.53
N PHE A 233 2.18 3.25 -17.67
CA PHE A 233 1.06 2.64 -18.38
C PHE A 233 1.38 2.37 -19.84
N LYS A 234 2.04 3.30 -20.53
CA LYS A 234 2.41 3.14 -21.94
C LYS A 234 3.53 2.14 -22.15
N SER A 235 4.52 2.10 -21.25
CA SER A 235 5.72 1.28 -21.41
C SER A 235 5.58 -0.15 -20.90
N ARG A 236 4.72 -0.39 -19.90
CA ARG A 236 4.67 -1.65 -19.14
C ARG A 236 3.25 -2.22 -19.00
N LEU A 237 2.29 -1.81 -19.84
CA LEU A 237 0.86 -2.13 -19.66
C LEU A 237 0.56 -3.63 -19.39
N ASN A 238 1.26 -4.53 -20.06
CA ASN A 238 1.11 -5.99 -19.91
C ASN A 238 1.59 -6.53 -18.55
N GLN A 239 2.46 -5.79 -17.86
CA GLN A 239 2.98 -6.10 -16.52
C GLN A 239 2.12 -5.49 -15.40
N LEU A 240 1.06 -4.76 -15.75
CA LEU A 240 0.18 -4.09 -14.81
C LEU A 240 -1.14 -4.82 -14.70
N LEU A 241 -1.62 -4.98 -13.47
CA LEU A 241 -2.98 -5.38 -13.14
C LEU A 241 -3.67 -4.20 -12.44
N PHE A 242 -4.93 -3.94 -12.77
CA PHE A 242 -5.77 -2.96 -12.09
C PHE A 242 -7.07 -3.63 -11.67
N ILE A 243 -7.31 -3.69 -10.37
CA ILE A 243 -8.55 -4.21 -9.79
C ILE A 243 -9.32 -3.05 -9.16
N TYR A 244 -10.51 -2.76 -9.69
CA TYR A 244 -11.41 -1.72 -9.15
C TYR A 244 -12.58 -2.33 -8.37
N GLY A 245 -13.09 -1.60 -7.38
CA GLY A 245 -14.32 -1.99 -6.69
C GLY A 245 -15.56 -1.59 -7.47
N GLN A 246 -16.57 -2.45 -7.52
CA GLN A 246 -17.85 -2.10 -8.19
C GLN A 246 -18.68 -1.09 -7.39
N THR A 247 -18.49 -1.06 -6.06
CA THR A 247 -19.21 -0.21 -5.10
C THR A 247 -18.27 0.71 -4.34
N ASP A 248 -17.11 1.01 -4.94
CA ASP A 248 -16.11 1.87 -4.33
C ASP A 248 -16.49 3.34 -4.50
N ASN A 249 -16.73 4.03 -3.37
CA ASN A 249 -17.06 5.45 -3.35
C ASN A 249 -15.84 6.35 -3.60
N TYR A 250 -14.63 5.82 -3.39
CA TYR A 250 -13.38 6.52 -3.61
C TYR A 250 -12.93 6.47 -5.07
N THR A 251 -13.25 5.37 -5.76
CA THR A 251 -12.95 5.17 -7.19
C THR A 251 -14.24 4.87 -7.95
N PRO A 252 -15.01 5.89 -8.35
CA PRO A 252 -16.28 5.70 -9.04
C PRO A 252 -16.10 4.88 -10.33
N LYS A 253 -17.18 4.21 -10.77
CA LYS A 253 -17.17 3.40 -12.00
C LYS A 253 -16.72 4.17 -13.25
N SER A 254 -16.88 5.50 -13.28
CA SER A 254 -16.37 6.34 -14.36
C SER A 254 -14.86 6.24 -14.51
N PHE A 255 -14.09 6.14 -13.41
CA PHE A 255 -12.63 6.03 -13.49
C PHE A 255 -12.19 4.70 -14.10
N TYR A 256 -12.88 3.61 -13.76
CA TYR A 256 -12.67 2.33 -14.44
C TYR A 256 -12.92 2.46 -15.94
N GLN A 257 -14.04 3.09 -16.34
CA GLN A 257 -14.40 3.24 -17.74
C GLN A 257 -13.40 4.11 -18.50
N GLU A 258 -13.01 5.26 -17.94
CA GLU A 258 -11.97 6.14 -18.48
C GLU A 258 -10.65 5.39 -18.69
N MET A 259 -10.22 4.61 -17.69
CA MET A 259 -9.01 3.78 -17.78
C MET A 259 -9.13 2.70 -18.86
N LYS A 260 -10.29 2.05 -18.99
CA LYS A 260 -10.52 1.02 -20.00
C LYS A 260 -10.59 1.60 -21.41
N ASP A 261 -11.15 2.79 -21.57
CA ASP A 261 -11.24 3.51 -22.83
C ASP A 261 -9.85 4.00 -23.29
N MET A 262 -9.03 4.50 -22.36
CA MET A 262 -7.68 4.98 -22.64
C MET A 262 -6.69 3.83 -22.88
N TYR A 263 -6.86 2.70 -22.18
CA TYR A 263 -5.97 1.54 -22.22
C TYR A 263 -6.75 0.24 -22.46
N PRO A 264 -7.36 0.05 -23.64
CA PRO A 264 -8.26 -1.09 -23.90
C PRO A 264 -7.59 -2.45 -23.73
N ASN A 265 -6.30 -2.53 -24.07
CA ASN A 265 -5.47 -3.73 -23.96
C ASN A 265 -4.89 -3.96 -22.54
N GLY A 266 -5.18 -3.08 -21.59
CA GLY A 266 -4.74 -3.22 -20.21
C GLY A 266 -5.52 -4.28 -19.43
N ASN A 267 -4.86 -4.93 -18.48
CA ASN A 267 -5.49 -5.84 -17.53
C ASN A 267 -6.23 -5.01 -16.46
N ILE A 268 -7.37 -4.45 -16.87
CA ILE A 268 -8.21 -3.56 -16.06
C ILE A 268 -9.55 -4.24 -15.84
N GLU A 269 -9.86 -4.56 -14.59
CA GLU A 269 -11.03 -5.35 -14.22
C GLU A 269 -11.69 -4.85 -12.94
N PHE A 270 -12.93 -5.30 -12.74
CA PHE A 270 -13.61 -5.15 -11.46
C PHE A 270 -13.38 -6.37 -10.59
N ALA A 271 -13.25 -6.14 -9.28
CA ALA A 271 -13.40 -7.16 -8.27
C ALA A 271 -14.83 -7.74 -8.27
N SER A 272 -15.00 -8.87 -7.58
CA SER A 272 -16.33 -9.45 -7.31
C SER A 272 -17.27 -8.43 -6.66
N ALA A 273 -18.57 -8.62 -6.87
CA ALA A 273 -19.59 -7.75 -6.29
C ALA A 273 -19.43 -7.66 -4.76
N ASN A 274 -19.67 -6.46 -4.22
CA ASN A 274 -19.61 -6.14 -2.78
C ASN A 274 -18.23 -6.12 -2.12
N ILE A 275 -17.13 -6.25 -2.87
CA ILE A 275 -15.80 -6.02 -2.29
C ILE A 275 -15.57 -4.50 -2.12
N PRO A 276 -15.43 -4.00 -0.88
CA PRO A 276 -15.22 -2.57 -0.62
C PRO A 276 -13.77 -2.16 -0.90
N HIS A 277 -13.53 -0.84 -0.97
CA HIS A 277 -12.19 -0.26 -1.09
C HIS A 277 -11.20 -0.86 -0.09
N ALA A 278 -11.57 -0.88 1.20
CA ALA A 278 -10.80 -1.47 2.28
C ALA A 278 -10.94 -3.00 2.32
N PHE A 279 -10.65 -3.68 1.21
CA PHE A 279 -10.78 -5.14 1.08
C PHE A 279 -9.95 -5.88 2.13
N VAL A 280 -8.82 -5.31 2.55
CA VAL A 280 -7.87 -5.90 3.50
C VAL A 280 -8.48 -6.26 4.86
N LEU A 281 -9.62 -5.65 5.21
CA LEU A 281 -10.31 -5.89 6.49
C LEU A 281 -11.09 -7.19 6.51
N HIS A 282 -11.81 -7.52 5.44
CA HIS A 282 -12.77 -8.66 5.42
C HIS A 282 -12.78 -9.47 4.12
N HIS A 283 -12.10 -9.01 3.08
CA HIS A 283 -12.11 -9.58 1.73
C HIS A 283 -10.69 -9.83 1.19
N SER A 284 -9.72 -9.94 2.10
CA SER A 284 -8.32 -10.28 1.79
C SER A 284 -8.21 -11.54 0.94
N LYS A 285 -9.08 -12.53 1.17
CA LYS A 285 -9.07 -13.80 0.44
C LYS A 285 -9.35 -13.63 -1.04
N ASP A 286 -10.43 -12.94 -1.39
CA ASP A 286 -10.88 -12.80 -2.77
C ASP A 286 -9.83 -12.10 -3.63
N ILE A 287 -9.25 -11.02 -3.10
CA ILE A 287 -8.22 -10.25 -3.82
C ILE A 287 -6.89 -11.01 -3.87
N ALA A 288 -6.47 -11.68 -2.79
CA ALA A 288 -5.24 -12.47 -2.79
C ALA A 288 -5.30 -13.62 -3.80
N LEU A 289 -6.43 -14.32 -3.90
CA LEU A 289 -6.63 -15.38 -4.88
C LEU A 289 -6.54 -14.82 -6.31
N ARG A 290 -7.26 -13.74 -6.61
CA ARG A 290 -7.25 -13.12 -7.94
C ARG A 290 -5.86 -12.63 -8.35
N VAL A 291 -5.13 -11.98 -7.43
CA VAL A 291 -3.74 -11.57 -7.64
C VAL A 291 -2.86 -12.79 -7.92
N SER A 292 -2.99 -13.86 -7.13
CA SER A 292 -2.18 -15.07 -7.32
C SER A 292 -2.42 -15.73 -8.69
N GLU A 293 -3.67 -15.75 -9.17
CA GLU A 293 -4.04 -16.28 -10.48
C GLU A 293 -3.42 -15.45 -11.61
N TRP A 294 -3.49 -14.12 -11.50
CA TRP A 294 -2.89 -13.23 -12.48
C TRP A 294 -1.37 -13.39 -12.53
N LEU A 295 -0.72 -13.40 -11.35
CA LEU A 295 0.72 -13.56 -11.23
C LEU A 295 1.17 -14.88 -11.82
N LYS A 296 0.53 -16.00 -11.46
CA LYS A 296 0.82 -17.31 -12.05
C LYS A 296 0.70 -17.24 -13.57
N SER A 297 -0.45 -16.79 -14.08
CA SER A 297 -0.76 -16.86 -15.50
C SER A 297 0.15 -15.98 -16.37
N ASN A 298 0.55 -14.80 -15.90
CA ASN A 298 1.15 -13.76 -16.74
C ASN A 298 2.60 -13.41 -16.39
N ILE A 299 3.02 -13.58 -15.14
CA ILE A 299 4.30 -13.05 -14.63
C ILE A 299 5.24 -14.18 -14.20
N LEU A 300 4.73 -15.18 -13.48
CA LEU A 300 5.50 -16.24 -12.84
C LEU A 300 5.62 -17.51 -13.69
N ASN A 301 4.89 -17.61 -14.80
CA ASN A 301 4.82 -18.78 -15.70
C ASN A 301 6.08 -18.98 -16.58
N LEU A 302 7.27 -18.60 -16.12
CA LEU A 302 8.53 -18.81 -16.84
C LEU A 302 9.49 -19.80 -16.15
N GLU A 303 9.05 -20.51 -15.10
CA GLU A 303 9.86 -21.49 -14.38
C GLU A 303 9.13 -22.83 -14.12
N ASN A 304 8.49 -23.39 -15.15
CA ASN A 304 8.24 -24.84 -15.23
C ASN A 304 8.81 -25.36 -16.54
#